data_AF-A0A699VR91-F1
#
_entry.id   AF-A0A699VR91-F1
#
_cell.length_a   1.000
_cell.length_b   1.000
_cell.length_c   1.000
_cell.angle_alpha   90.00
_cell.angle_beta   90.00
_cell.angle_gamma   90.00
#
_symmetry.space_group_name_H-M   'P 1'
#
loop_
_entity.id
_entity.type
_entity.pdbx_description
1 polymer ?
#
loop_
_entity_poly.entity_id
_entity_poly.type
_entity_poly.pdbx_seq_one_letter_code
_entity_poly.pdbx_strand_id
1 'polypeptide(L)'
;NQIRCYNCRGLGHFARDCTVRPRRRDADYLQTQLLIAQKEEAGIQLQAEEYDLMAAAADLDEIEEVNANCILMANLQQASSSSTVFTQEEQYTELLKPIPELQQVPQNDNNVISKVTDVEQGGETVE
;
A
#
# COMPACT_ATOMS: atom_id res chain seq x y z
N ASN A 1 1.18 54.82 -37.02
CA ASN A 1 0.35 54.57 -35.81
C ASN A 1 -0.88 55.46 -35.80
N GLN A 2 -2.03 54.91 -36.18
CA GLN A 2 -3.30 55.64 -36.12
C GLN A 2 -4.01 55.29 -34.81
N ILE A 3 -4.39 56.30 -34.03
CA ILE A 3 -5.06 56.12 -32.74
C ILE A 3 -6.50 55.63 -32.98
N ARG A 4 -6.93 54.57 -32.28
CA ARG A 4 -8.31 54.08 -32.30
C ARG A 4 -9.10 54.66 -31.12
N CYS A 5 -10.24 55.25 -31.40
CA CYS A 5 -11.17 55.74 -30.39
C CYS A 5 -12.02 54.60 -29.83
N TYR A 6 -11.97 54.33 -28.52
CA TYR A 6 -12.77 53.26 -27.91
C TYR A 6 -14.26 53.62 -27.78
N ASN A 7 -14.62 54.91 -27.75
CA ASN A 7 -16.01 55.36 -27.61
C ASN A 7 -16.85 55.07 -28.87
N CYS A 8 -16.29 55.28 -30.07
CA CYS A 8 -17.00 55.14 -31.35
C CYS A 8 -16.36 54.10 -32.30
N ARG A 9 -15.24 53.49 -31.93
CA ARG A 9 -14.40 52.60 -32.78
C ARG A 9 -13.82 53.27 -34.03
N GLY A 10 -13.91 54.60 -34.15
CA GLY A 10 -13.29 55.38 -35.20
C GLY A 10 -11.76 55.45 -35.09
N LEU A 11 -11.10 55.87 -36.17
CA LEU A 11 -9.65 56.04 -36.22
C LEU A 11 -9.27 57.54 -36.27
N GLY A 12 -8.07 57.88 -35.84
CA GLY A 12 -7.46 59.22 -36.00
C GLY A 12 -7.66 60.20 -34.85
N HIS A 13 -8.34 59.82 -33.76
CA HIS A 13 -8.57 60.70 -32.61
C HIS A 13 -8.58 59.95 -31.29
N PHE A 14 -8.28 60.64 -30.19
CA PHE A 14 -8.43 60.11 -28.84
C PHE A 14 -9.91 60.12 -28.43
N ALA A 15 -10.28 59.21 -27.54
CA ALA A 15 -11.66 59.13 -27.06
C ALA A 15 -12.15 60.38 -26.31
N ARG A 16 -11.25 61.14 -25.68
CA ARG A 16 -11.56 62.44 -25.05
C ARG A 16 -11.98 63.52 -26.04
N ASP A 17 -11.52 63.41 -27.29
CA ASP A 17 -11.80 64.34 -28.39
C ASP A 17 -12.96 63.83 -29.27
N CYS A 18 -13.60 62.73 -28.86
CA CYS A 18 -14.69 62.11 -29.62
C CYS A 18 -15.96 62.96 -29.50
N THR A 19 -16.43 63.46 -30.64
CA THR A 19 -17.69 64.23 -30.73
C THR A 19 -18.92 63.33 -30.85
N VAL A 20 -18.73 62.05 -31.20
CA VAL A 20 -19.81 61.06 -31.22
C VAL A 20 -20.25 60.81 -29.78
N ARG A 21 -21.56 60.91 -29.53
CA ARG A 21 -22.15 60.60 -28.23
C ARG A 21 -21.64 59.22 -27.79
N PRO A 22 -20.96 59.11 -26.63
CA PRO A 22 -20.48 57.82 -26.12
C PRO A 22 -21.65 56.84 -26.06
N ARG A 23 -21.39 55.56 -26.34
CA ARG A 23 -22.42 54.52 -26.19
C ARG A 23 -23.02 54.63 -24.79
N ARG A 24 -24.30 55.02 -24.73
CA ARG A 24 -25.06 54.92 -23.49
C ARG A 24 -25.17 53.44 -23.19
N ARG A 25 -24.81 53.06 -21.97
CA ARG A 25 -25.01 51.71 -21.48
C ARG A 25 -26.51 51.57 -21.26
N ASP A 26 -27.19 50.95 -22.21
CA ASP A 26 -28.58 50.56 -22.07
C ASP A 26 -28.69 49.38 -21.10
N ALA A 27 -29.93 49.06 -20.71
CA ALA A 27 -30.19 47.96 -19.78
C ALA A 27 -29.64 46.63 -20.32
N ASP A 28 -29.78 46.39 -21.63
CA ASP A 28 -29.31 45.15 -22.27
C ASP A 28 -27.78 45.02 -22.24
N TYR A 29 -27.05 46.11 -22.46
CA TYR A 29 -25.60 46.14 -22.30
C TYR A 29 -25.18 45.85 -20.86
N LEU A 30 -25.82 46.48 -19.88
CA LEU A 30 -25.49 46.26 -18.47
C LEU A 30 -25.80 44.83 -18.04
N GLN A 31 -26.94 44.28 -18.49
CA GLN A 31 -27.34 42.90 -18.22
C GLN A 31 -26.32 41.91 -18.78
N THR A 32 -25.87 42.13 -20.02
CA THR A 32 -24.86 41.28 -20.66
C THR A 32 -23.53 41.37 -19.93
N GLN A 33 -23.08 42.57 -19.54
CA GLN A 33 -21.84 42.74 -18.78
C GLN A 33 -21.89 42.06 -17.41
N LEU A 34 -23.03 42.11 -16.72
CA LEU A 34 -23.21 41.41 -15.45
C LEU A 34 -23.09 39.89 -15.63
N LEU A 35 -23.74 39.35 -16.67
CA LEU A 35 -23.69 37.92 -16.97
C LEU A 35 -22.27 37.46 -17.30
N ILE A 36 -21.49 38.28 -18.02
CA ILE A 36 -20.08 37.99 -18.31
C ILE A 36 -19.28 37.97 -17.01
N ALA A 37 -19.43 39.00 -16.16
CA ALA A 37 -18.71 39.08 -14.89
C ALA A 37 -19.01 37.90 -13.97
N GLN A 38 -20.27 37.47 -13.86
CA GLN A 38 -20.67 36.30 -13.07
C GLN A 38 -20.03 35.01 -13.58
N LYS A 39 -19.92 34.84 -14.90
CA LYS A 39 -19.26 33.67 -15.49
C LYS A 39 -17.76 33.68 -15.26
N GLU A 40 -17.12 34.85 -15.39
CA GLU A 40 -15.71 35.03 -15.10
C GLU A 40 -15.41 34.74 -13.62
N GLU A 41 -16.24 35.24 -12.70
CA GLU A 41 -16.13 34.99 -11.26
C GLU A 41 -16.26 33.50 -10.93
N ALA A 42 -17.26 32.81 -11.49
CA ALA A 42 -17.40 31.37 -11.32
C ALA A 42 -16.19 30.59 -11.89
N GLY A 43 -15.63 31.05 -13.01
CA GLY A 43 -14.41 30.48 -13.58
C GLY A 43 -13.20 30.64 -12.66
N ILE A 44 -13.02 31.82 -12.06
CA ILE A 44 -11.95 32.09 -11.09
C ILE A 44 -12.11 31.23 -9.84
N GLN A 45 -13.34 31.09 -9.34
CA GLN A 45 -13.61 30.27 -8.16
C GLN A 45 -13.28 28.80 -8.40
N LEU A 46 -13.73 28.24 -9.53
CA LEU A 46 -13.41 26.86 -9.90
C LEU A 46 -11.89 26.65 -10.03
N GLN A 47 -11.19 27.61 -10.63
CA GLN A 47 -9.74 27.49 -10.80
C GLN A 47 -8.97 27.57 -9.48
N ALA A 48 -9.48 28.34 -8.51
CA ALA A 48 -8.92 28.35 -7.16
C ALA A 48 -9.11 27.01 -6.45
N GLU A 49 -10.32 26.42 -6.54
CA GLU A 49 -10.60 25.11 -5.95
C GLU A 49 -9.77 23.99 -6.59
N GLU A 50 -9.57 24.02 -7.91
CA GLU A 50 -8.70 23.08 -8.62
C GLU A 50 -7.25 23.20 -8.14
N TYR A 51 -6.75 24.42 -7.94
CA TYR A 51 -5.41 24.66 -7.41
C TYR A 51 -5.25 24.14 -5.97
N ASP A 52 -6.23 24.40 -5.11
CA ASP A 52 -6.23 23.91 -3.72
C ASP A 52 -6.26 22.38 -3.67
N LEU A 53 -7.05 21.73 -4.54
CA LEU A 53 -7.09 20.27 -4.65
C LEU A 53 -5.76 19.69 -5.13
N MET A 54 -5.11 20.32 -6.11
CA MET A 54 -3.78 19.92 -6.56
C MET A 54 -2.74 20.05 -5.45
N ALA A 55 -2.79 21.12 -4.65
CA ALA A 55 -1.91 21.31 -3.51
C ALA A 55 -2.13 20.23 -2.44
N ALA A 56 -3.38 19.96 -2.08
CA ALA A 56 -3.72 18.91 -1.12
C ALA A 56 -3.30 17.50 -1.60
N ALA A 57 -3.41 17.22 -2.90
CA ALA A 57 -2.93 15.96 -3.47
C ALA A 57 -1.40 15.83 -3.36
N ALA A 58 -0.64 16.90 -3.61
CA ALA A 58 0.81 16.89 -3.45
C ALA A 58 1.25 16.61 -2.00
N ASP A 59 0.54 17.17 -1.02
CA ASP A 59 0.81 16.91 0.40
C ASP A 59 0.51 15.44 0.78
N LEU A 60 -0.50 14.81 0.16
CA LEU A 60 -0.82 13.39 0.39
C LEU A 60 0.27 12.46 -0.15
N ASP A 61 0.84 12.76 -1.32
CA ASP A 61 1.95 11.99 -1.90
C ASP A 61 3.18 12.00 -0.97
N GLU A 62 3.50 13.16 -0.36
CA GLU A 62 4.59 13.27 0.62
C GLU A 62 4.33 12.41 1.87
N ILE A 63 3.08 12.39 2.36
CA ILE A 63 2.69 11.56 3.51
C ILE A 63 2.81 10.07 3.18
N GLU A 64 2.41 9.64 1.99
CA GLU A 64 2.52 8.24 1.56
C GLU A 64 3.99 7.81 1.49
N GLU A 65 4.88 8.65 0.97
CA GLU A 65 6.33 8.39 0.93
C GLU A 65 6.91 8.23 2.34
N VAL A 66 6.60 9.16 3.26
CA VAL A 66 7.06 9.08 4.65
C VAL A 66 6.54 7.81 5.33
N ASN A 67 5.29 7.43 5.05
CA ASN A 67 4.71 6.20 5.59
C ASN A 67 5.42 4.94 5.07
N ALA A 68 5.69 4.86 3.76
CA ALA A 68 6.42 3.75 3.16
C ALA A 68 7.85 3.63 3.74
N ASN A 69 8.54 4.76 3.91
CA ASN A 69 9.85 4.81 4.53
C ASN A 69 9.82 4.35 6.01
N CYS A 70 8.80 4.76 6.76
CA CYS A 70 8.61 4.32 8.15
C CYS A 70 8.42 2.80 8.25
N ILE A 71 7.60 2.22 7.38
CA ILE A 71 7.37 0.76 7.31
C ILE A 71 8.69 0.03 6.98
N LEU A 72 9.47 0.53 6.02
CA LEU A 72 10.75 -0.06 5.64
C LEU A 72 11.75 -0.05 6.81
N MET A 73 11.85 1.06 7.54
CA MET A 73 12.71 1.17 8.72
C MET A 73 12.29 0.18 9.82
N ALA A 74 11.00 0.04 10.08
CA ALA A 74 10.49 -0.91 11.06
C ALA A 74 10.82 -2.36 10.69
N ASN A 75 10.67 -2.73 9.42
CA ASN A 75 11.03 -4.07 8.92
C ASN A 75 12.54 -4.34 9.04
N LEU A 76 13.38 -3.35 8.75
CA LEU A 76 14.83 -3.47 8.88
C LEU A 76 15.26 -3.61 10.35
N GLN A 77 14.65 -2.85 11.26
CA GLN A 77 14.88 -2.96 12.70
C GLN A 77 14.45 -4.34 13.23
N GLN A 78 13.28 -4.85 12.80
CA GLN A 78 12.81 -6.18 13.16
C GLN A 78 13.75 -7.28 12.67
N ALA A 79 14.24 -7.19 11.43
CA ALA A 79 15.23 -8.13 10.89
C ALA A 79 16.54 -8.09 11.69
N SER A 80 16.97 -6.89 12.08
CA SER A 80 18.18 -6.69 12.89
C SER A 80 18.01 -7.24 14.32
N SER A 81 16.86 -7.02 14.96
CA SER A 81 16.57 -7.56 16.30
C SER A 81 16.29 -9.07 16.30
N SER A 82 15.74 -9.60 15.20
CA SER A 82 15.53 -11.03 15.03
C SER A 82 16.85 -11.78 14.85
N SER A 83 17.93 -11.09 14.47
CA SER A 83 19.28 -11.66 14.39
C SER A 83 20.04 -11.67 15.72
N THR A 84 19.54 -11.03 16.78
CA THR A 84 20.25 -10.90 18.06
C THR A 84 19.76 -11.83 19.18
N VAL A 85 18.82 -12.74 18.93
CA VAL A 85 18.43 -13.80 19.91
C VAL A 85 18.73 -15.22 19.42
N PHE A 86 19.42 -15.35 18.27
CA PHE A 86 20.01 -16.60 17.83
C PHE A 86 21.54 -16.47 17.76
N THR A 87 22.15 -15.86 18.76
CA THR A 87 23.58 -16.06 18.99
C THR A 87 23.73 -17.52 19.41
N GLN A 88 24.28 -18.32 18.51
CA GLN A 88 24.89 -19.67 18.52
C GLN A 88 25.10 -20.46 19.86
N GLU A 89 24.56 -20.09 21.01
CA GLU A 89 24.71 -20.79 22.30
C GLU A 89 23.49 -21.66 22.67
N GLU A 90 22.28 -21.35 22.19
CA GLU A 90 21.10 -22.19 22.50
C GLU A 90 21.04 -23.49 21.67
N GLN A 91 21.56 -23.50 20.44
CA GLN A 91 21.59 -24.72 19.61
C GLN A 91 22.60 -25.79 20.07
N TYR A 92 23.65 -25.41 20.82
CA TYR A 92 24.65 -26.38 21.31
C TYR A 92 24.23 -27.06 22.62
N THR A 93 23.32 -26.45 23.38
CA THR A 93 22.91 -26.98 24.68
C THR A 93 21.89 -28.12 24.54
N GLU A 94 21.13 -28.15 23.43
CA GLU A 94 20.13 -29.20 23.17
C GLU A 94 20.75 -30.53 22.70
N LEU A 95 21.98 -30.50 22.16
CA LEU A 95 22.71 -31.67 21.67
C LEU A 95 23.53 -32.43 22.74
N LEU A 96 23.67 -31.86 23.95
CA LEU A 96 24.50 -32.42 25.03
C LEU A 96 23.70 -33.13 26.13
N LYS A 97 22.45 -33.53 25.87
CA LYS A 97 21.75 -34.49 26.74
C LYS A 97 22.47 -35.85 26.66
N PRO A 98 22.97 -36.41 27.77
CA PRO A 98 23.57 -37.74 27.77
C PRO A 98 22.55 -38.79 27.33
N ILE A 99 22.93 -39.65 26.38
CA ILE A 99 22.17 -40.82 25.95
C ILE A 99 22.03 -41.77 27.15
N PRO A 100 20.82 -42.14 27.60
CA PRO A 100 20.66 -43.20 28.60
C PRO A 100 21.16 -44.53 28.02
N GLU A 101 22.02 -45.23 28.76
CA GLU A 101 22.56 -46.53 28.40
C GLU A 101 21.45 -47.54 28.04
N LEU A 102 21.59 -48.22 26.90
CA LEU A 102 20.70 -49.28 26.43
C LEU A 102 20.72 -50.47 27.40
N GLN A 103 19.74 -50.53 28.29
CA GLN A 103 19.46 -51.72 29.11
C GLN A 103 18.64 -52.75 28.30
N GLN A 104 19.04 -54.01 28.44
CA GLN A 104 18.63 -55.17 27.64
C GLN A 104 17.11 -55.40 27.61
N VAL A 105 16.61 -55.78 26.42
CA VAL A 105 15.21 -56.18 26.15
C VAL A 105 14.88 -57.51 26.84
N PRO A 106 13.76 -57.59 27.58
CA PRO A 106 12.75 -58.62 27.29
C PRO A 106 11.32 -58.04 27.52
N GLN A 107 10.28 -58.27 26.74
CA GLN A 107 9.57 -59.50 26.37
C GLN A 107 8.47 -59.06 25.37
N ASN A 108 8.08 -59.88 24.39
CA ASN A 108 6.68 -59.89 23.99
C ASN A 108 6.20 -61.34 23.83
N ASP A 109 5.10 -61.62 24.51
CA ASP A 109 4.43 -62.91 24.54
C ASP A 109 3.55 -63.06 23.30
N ASN A 110 3.76 -64.12 22.52
CA ASN A 110 2.75 -64.65 21.60
C ASN A 110 2.65 -66.17 21.79
N ASN A 111 1.43 -66.63 21.97
CA ASN A 111 1.01 -67.83 22.69
C ASN A 111 0.68 -69.03 21.78
N VAL A 112 1.05 -70.23 22.25
CA VAL A 112 0.44 -71.56 22.03
C VAL A 112 0.47 -72.17 20.61
N ILE A 113 1.19 -73.31 20.50
CA ILE A 113 0.69 -74.65 20.10
C ILE A 113 1.90 -75.62 20.15
N SER A 114 2.10 -76.34 21.27
CA SER A 114 2.93 -77.55 21.31
C SER A 114 2.04 -78.75 21.07
N LYS A 115 2.04 -79.25 19.84
CA LYS A 115 1.47 -80.56 19.51
C LYS A 115 2.05 -81.00 18.18
N VAL A 116 3.09 -81.82 18.27
CA VAL A 116 3.22 -83.00 17.42
C VAL A 116 3.71 -84.12 18.33
N THR A 117 2.75 -84.97 18.70
CA THR A 117 2.97 -86.33 19.19
C THR A 117 3.50 -87.14 18.01
N ASP A 118 4.82 -87.29 17.91
CA ASP A 118 5.43 -88.32 17.07
C ASP A 118 5.58 -89.60 17.92
N VAL A 119 4.45 -90.28 18.10
CA VAL A 119 4.41 -91.71 18.45
C VAL A 119 4.49 -92.46 17.12
N GLU A 120 5.70 -92.91 16.77
CA GLU A 120 5.90 -94.01 15.85
C GLU A 120 5.90 -95.31 16.67
N GLN A 121 4.99 -96.20 16.30
CA GLN A 121 4.75 -97.50 16.89
C GLN A 121 5.80 -98.53 16.45
N GLY A 122 6.28 -99.32 17.41
CA GLY A 122 6.20 -100.78 17.28
C GLY A 122 7.49 -101.57 17.03
N GLY A 123 7.67 -102.59 17.88
CA GLY A 123 8.52 -103.79 17.67
C GLY A 123 9.82 -103.79 18.49
N GLU A 124 9.88 -104.33 19.71
CA GLU A 124 10.02 -105.78 20.07
C GLU A 124 11.30 -106.40 19.47
N THR A 125 12.34 -106.76 20.23
CA THR A 125 12.52 -108.06 20.92
C THR A 125 13.91 -108.12 21.60
N VAL A 126 13.99 -108.58 22.86
CA VAL A 126 14.68 -109.81 23.36
C VAL A 126 16.19 -109.70 23.64
N GLU A 127 16.57 -109.76 24.92
CA GLU A 127 17.17 -110.94 25.60
C GLU A 127 16.94 -110.87 27.11
#